data_AF-A0A3Q3EI35-F1
#
_entry.id   AF-A0A3Q3EI35-F1
#
_cell.length_a   1.000
_cell.length_b   1.000
_cell.length_c   1.000
_cell.angle_alpha   90.00
_cell.angle_beta   90.00
_cell.angle_gamma   90.00
#
_symmetry.space_group_name_H-M   'P 1'
#
loop_
_entity.id
_entity.type
_entity.pdbx_description
1 polymer ?
#
loop_
_entity_poly.entity_id
_entity_poly.type
_entity_poly.pdbx_seq_one_letter_code
_entity_poly.pdbx_strand_id
1 'polypeptide(L)'
;MSVRTKFIQCVSDAVLDQLLDRLLDKKVLNEGEIESVKLKKRADKAREIFDMVKRKGDEASAILMKGIKDLDSFFYKELDN
;
A
#
# COMPACT_ATOMS: atom_id res chain seq x y z
N MET A 1 -7.59 -3.78 16.56
CA MET A 1 -6.55 -4.17 15.56
C MET A 1 -6.12 -2.91 14.82
N SER A 2 -4.83 -2.67 14.60
CA SER A 2 -4.41 -1.42 13.91
C SER A 2 -4.72 -1.46 12.41
N VAL A 3 -4.92 -0.29 11.78
CA VAL A 3 -5.06 -0.16 10.32
C VAL A 3 -3.92 -0.87 9.58
N ARG A 4 -2.68 -0.73 10.07
CA ARG A 4 -1.51 -1.43 9.52
C ARG A 4 -1.65 -2.95 9.57
N THR A 5 -2.10 -3.50 10.71
CA THR A 5 -2.27 -4.94 10.87
C THR A 5 -3.34 -5.49 9.94
N LYS A 6 -4.50 -4.81 9.86
CA LYS A 6 -5.57 -5.17 8.92
C LYS A 6 -5.08 -5.11 7.47
N PHE A 7 -4.38 -4.03 7.12
CA PHE A 7 -3.79 -3.86 5.79
C PHE A 7 -2.90 -5.05 5.43
N ILE A 8 -1.93 -5.37 6.30
CA ILE A 8 -0.99 -6.47 6.07
C ILE A 8 -1.69 -7.84 5.97
N GLN A 9 -2.77 -8.08 6.72
CA GLN A 9 -3.43 -9.39 6.73
C GLN A 9 -4.36 -9.60 5.54
N CYS A 10 -5.12 -8.58 5.16
CA CYS A 10 -6.28 -8.73 4.29
C CYS A 10 -6.06 -8.25 2.86
N VAL A 11 -5.05 -7.40 2.61
CA VAL A 11 -4.79 -6.91 1.25
C VAL A 11 -4.32 -8.04 0.33
N SER A 12 -4.92 -8.13 -0.86
CA SER A 12 -4.54 -9.09 -1.89
C SER A 12 -3.27 -8.66 -2.62
N ASP A 13 -2.55 -9.62 -3.20
CA ASP A 13 -1.31 -9.30 -3.94
C ASP A 13 -1.58 -8.43 -5.18
N ALA A 14 -2.71 -8.67 -5.86
CA ALA A 14 -3.13 -7.86 -7.01
C ALA A 14 -3.42 -6.39 -6.65
N VAL A 15 -3.95 -6.12 -5.45
CA VAL A 15 -4.12 -4.75 -4.96
C VAL A 15 -2.76 -4.15 -4.59
N LEU A 16 -1.86 -4.91 -3.97
CA LEU A 16 -0.51 -4.44 -3.66
C LEU A 16 0.27 -4.02 -4.91
N ASP A 17 0.24 -4.81 -5.98
CA ASP A 17 0.95 -4.50 -7.22
C ASP A 17 0.40 -3.23 -7.88
N GLN A 18 -0.93 -3.08 -7.94
CA GLN A 18 -1.54 -1.85 -8.46
C GLN A 18 -1.26 -0.62 -7.57
N LEU A 19 -1.14 -0.80 -6.25
CA LEU A 19 -0.73 0.28 -5.35
C LEU A 19 0.73 0.68 -5.59
N LEU A 20 1.63 -0.28 -5.82
CA LEU A 20 3.02 0.00 -6.19
C LEU A 20 3.09 0.84 -7.46
N ASP A 21 2.36 0.46 -8.51
CA ASP A 21 2.34 1.21 -9.78
C ASP A 21 1.80 2.63 -9.58
N ARG A 22 0.74 2.81 -8.77
CA ARG A 22 0.22 4.15 -8.42
C ARG A 22 1.21 4.99 -7.64
N LEU A 23 1.94 4.39 -6.68
CA LEU A 23 2.94 5.09 -5.89
C LEU A 23 4.16 5.49 -6.74
N LEU A 24 4.51 4.69 -7.75
CA LEU A 24 5.52 5.03 -8.73
C LEU A 24 5.08 6.18 -9.65
N ASP A 25 3.85 6.11 -10.18
CA ASP A 25 3.27 7.18 -11.04
C ASP A 25 3.23 8.53 -10.32
N LYS A 26 2.86 8.52 -9.03
CA LYS A 26 2.86 9.73 -8.18
C LYS A 26 4.24 10.12 -7.66
N LYS A 27 5.31 9.44 -8.09
CA LYS A 27 6.70 9.67 -7.67
C LYS A 27 6.89 9.61 -6.15
N VAL A 28 6.01 8.88 -5.46
CA VAL A 28 6.14 8.59 -4.03
C VAL A 28 7.24 7.56 -3.86
N LEU A 29 7.24 6.50 -4.68
CA LEU A 29 8.30 5.51 -4.73
C LEU A 29 9.07 5.62 -6.05
N ASN A 30 10.35 5.31 -6.04
CA ASN A 30 11.15 5.17 -7.26
C ASN A 30 11.23 3.71 -7.73
N GLU A 31 11.71 3.48 -8.96
CA GLU A 31 11.79 2.15 -9.55
C GLU A 31 12.63 1.17 -8.71
N GLY A 32 13.76 1.60 -8.14
CA GLY A 32 14.59 0.74 -7.30
C GLY A 32 13.90 0.32 -6.00
N GLU A 33 13.14 1.23 -5.39
CA GLU A 33 12.30 0.95 -4.24
C GLU A 33 11.21 -0.08 -4.60
N ILE A 34 10.51 0.12 -5.73
CA ILE A 34 9.44 -0.77 -6.21
C ILE A 34 9.97 -2.18 -6.47
N GLU A 35 11.08 -2.32 -7.20
CA GLU A 35 11.68 -3.61 -7.54
C GLU A 35 12.07 -4.40 -6.28
N SER A 36 12.61 -3.71 -5.26
CA SER A 36 12.95 -4.36 -3.98
C SER A 36 11.72 -4.94 -3.27
N VAL A 37 10.55 -4.29 -3.41
CA VAL A 37 9.29 -4.67 -2.76
C VAL A 37 8.55 -5.74 -3.58
N LYS A 38 8.61 -5.69 -4.91
CA LYS A 38 7.95 -6.65 -5.81
C LYS A 38 8.42 -8.09 -5.60
N LEU A 39 9.69 -8.28 -5.25
CA LEU A 39 10.28 -9.60 -5.00
C LEU A 39 9.86 -10.22 -3.66
N LYS A 40 9.11 -9.51 -2.81
CA LYS A 40 8.74 -9.97 -1.47
C LYS A 40 7.41 -10.72 -1.46
N LYS A 41 7.23 -11.57 -0.44
CA LYS A 41 5.95 -12.22 -0.15
C LYS A 41 4.89 -11.17 0.17
N ARG A 42 3.63 -11.42 -0.18
CA ARG A 42 2.46 -10.54 0.04
C ARG A 42 2.46 -9.81 1.39
N ALA A 43 2.67 -10.51 2.51
CA ALA A 43 2.63 -9.91 3.85
C ALA A 43 3.80 -8.93 4.09
N ASP A 44 5.00 -9.27 3.64
CA ASP A 44 6.17 -8.41 3.76
C ASP A 44 6.08 -7.23 2.78
N LYS A 45 5.58 -7.47 1.56
CA LYS A 45 5.25 -6.44 0.56
C LYS A 45 4.28 -5.41 1.16
N ALA A 46 3.17 -5.86 1.74
CA ALA A 46 2.19 -4.98 2.38
C ALA A 46 2.80 -4.19 3.55
N ARG A 47 3.63 -4.83 4.36
CA ARG A 47 4.32 -4.17 5.48
C ARG A 47 5.22 -3.05 4.98
N GLU A 48 6.02 -3.33 3.96
CA GLU A 48 6.96 -2.33 3.43
C GLU A 48 6.28 -1.17 2.74
N ILE A 49 5.26 -1.42 1.91
CA ILE A 49 4.49 -0.33 1.28
C ILE A 49 3.95 0.60 2.34
N PHE A 50 3.28 0.06 3.36
CA PHE A 50 2.70 0.85 4.45
C PHE A 50 3.77 1.65 5.21
N ASP A 51 4.87 1.01 5.58
CA ASP A 51 5.95 1.65 6.34
C ASP A 51 6.72 2.69 5.48
N MET A 52 6.80 2.50 4.17
CA MET A 52 7.41 3.46 3.24
C MET A 52 6.54 4.69 3.06
N VAL A 53 5.24 4.54 2.76
CA VAL A 53 4.36 5.72 2.62
C VAL A 53 4.25 6.50 3.92
N LYS A 54 4.20 5.81 5.06
CA LYS A 54 4.20 6.47 6.37
C LYS A 54 5.47 7.27 6.62
N ARG A 55 6.64 6.75 6.22
CA ARG A 55 7.93 7.47 6.32
C ARG A 55 8.00 8.67 5.38
N LYS A 56 7.34 8.62 4.23
CA LYS A 56 7.32 9.73 3.25
C LYS A 56 6.34 10.84 3.63
N GLY A 57 5.35 10.53 4.48
CA GLY A 57 4.49 11.52 5.13
C GLY A 57 3.01 11.34 4.81
N ASP A 58 2.22 12.32 5.24
CA ASP A 58 0.76 12.22 5.21
C ASP A 58 0.20 12.26 3.77
N GLU A 59 0.86 12.97 2.85
CA GLU A 59 0.46 13.01 1.44
C GLU A 59 0.60 11.63 0.78
N ALA A 60 1.72 10.95 1.00
CA ALA A 60 1.95 9.59 0.52
C ALA A 60 0.94 8.61 1.13
N SER A 61 0.63 8.77 2.41
CA SER A 61 -0.37 7.97 3.12
C SER A 61 -1.78 8.19 2.54
N ALA A 62 -2.13 9.44 2.21
CA ALA A 62 -3.40 9.77 1.56
C ALA A 62 -3.51 9.15 0.16
N ILE A 63 -2.42 9.14 -0.62
CA ILE A 63 -2.37 8.49 -1.92
C ILE A 63 -2.60 6.99 -1.79
N LEU A 64 -1.96 6.33 -0.81
CA LEU A 64 -2.20 4.91 -0.53
C LEU A 64 -3.67 4.65 -0.21
N MET A 65 -4.26 5.41 0.72
CA MET A 65 -5.65 5.22 1.15
C MET A 65 -6.64 5.45 0.00
N LYS A 66 -6.42 6.49 -0.81
CA LYS A 66 -7.21 6.73 -2.02
C LYS A 66 -7.06 5.57 -3.02
N GLY A 67 -5.84 5.07 -3.20
CA GLY A 67 -5.57 3.89 -4.02
C GLY A 67 -6.37 2.67 -3.58
N ILE A 68 -6.39 2.39 -2.28
CA ILE A 68 -7.17 1.28 -1.72
C ILE A 68 -8.66 1.51 -1.99
N LYS A 69 -9.18 2.72 -1.73
CA LYS A 69 -10.59 3.05 -1.96
C LYS A 69 -11.02 2.87 -3.41
N ASP A 70 -10.16 3.25 -4.36
CA ASP A 70 -10.44 3.14 -5.80
C ASP A 70 -10.38 1.69 -6.29
N LEU A 71 -9.46 0.88 -5.74
CA LEU A 71 -9.24 -0.51 -6.15
C LEU A 71 -10.21 -1.48 -5.47
N ASP A 72 -10.50 -1.22 -4.19
CA ASP A 72 -11.34 -2.06 -3.35
C ASP A 72 -12.00 -1.21 -2.25
N SER A 73 -13.14 -0.62 -2.59
CA SER A 73 -13.91 0.19 -1.65
C SER A 73 -14.46 -0.63 -0.47
N PHE A 74 -14.64 -1.95 -0.61
CA PHE A 74 -15.08 -2.79 0.51
C PHE A 74 -13.94 -2.93 1.51
N PHE A 75 -12.75 -3.26 1.03
CA PHE A 75 -11.56 -3.35 1.86
C PHE A 75 -11.19 -2.02 2.52
N TYR A 76 -11.35 -0.90 1.81
CA TYR A 76 -11.17 0.43 2.41
C TYR A 76 -12.08 0.65 3.63
N LYS A 77 -13.36 0.27 3.55
CA LYS A 77 -14.30 0.37 4.68
C LYS A 77 -13.89 -0.53 5.84
N GLU A 78 -13.38 -1.72 5.56
CA GLU A 78 -12.87 -2.64 6.59
C GLU A 78 -11.64 -2.08 7.33
N LEU A 79 -10.85 -1.22 6.68
CA LEU A 79 -9.71 -0.53 7.29
C LEU A 79 -10.12 0.64 8.19
N ASP A 80 -11.23 1.32 7.86
CA ASP A 80 -11.77 2.47 8.59
C ASP A 80 -12.67 2.08 9.79
N ASN A 81 -13.26 0.89 9.74
CA ASN A 81 -13.96 0.25 10.88
C ASN A 81 -13.01 -0.24 11.97
#